data_AF-A0A382XJQ9-F1
#
_entry.id   AF-A0A382XJQ9-F1
#
_cell.length_a   1.000
_cell.length_b   1.000
_cell.length_c   1.000
_cell.angle_alpha   90.00
_cell.angle_beta   90.00
_cell.angle_gamma   90.00
#
_symmetry.space_group_name_H-M   'P 1'
#
loop_
_entity.id
_entity.type
_entity.pdbx_description
1 polymer ?
#
loop_
_entity_poly.entity_id
_entity_poly.type
_entity_poly.pdbx_seq_one_letter_code
_entity_poly.pdbx_strand_id
1 'polypeptide(L)'
;HIEFLVDAEAGTVTAWFFKPHMERYLRIKAESFAVLAKLPDGEARLTFAAVANAGTGETVGDTSQFVARADWLAGAGSFDAVLPEVSVRGTVYRNIAFNYPKGN
;
A
#
# COMPACT_ATOMS: atom_id res chain seq x y z
N HIS A 1 5.35 0.07 10.38
CA HIS A 1 3.98 0.54 10.18
C HIS A 1 3.73 0.72 8.69
N ILE A 2 2.52 0.47 8.21
CA ILE A 2 2.11 0.76 6.83
C ILE A 2 0.86 1.62 6.87
N GLU A 3 0.86 2.72 6.12
CA GLU A 3 -0.30 3.61 5.99
C GLU A 3 -0.83 3.54 4.56
N PHE A 4 -2.15 3.67 4.42
CA PHE A 4 -2.83 3.73 3.13
C PHE A 4 -3.68 4.99 3.04
N LEU A 5 -3.53 5.74 1.96
CA LEU A 5 -4.35 6.92 1.65
C LEU A 5 -4.98 6.74 0.28
N VAL A 6 -6.31 6.75 0.24
CA VAL A 6 -7.06 6.75 -1.02
C VAL A 6 -7.23 8.17 -1.49
N ASP A 7 -6.90 8.40 -2.76
CA ASP A 7 -7.30 9.57 -3.51
C ASP A 7 -8.44 9.13 -4.44
N ALA A 8 -9.67 9.40 -4.02
CA ALA A 8 -10.86 8.96 -4.74
C ALA A 8 -11.08 9.74 -6.05
N GLU A 9 -10.57 10.98 -6.13
CA GLU A 9 -10.64 11.80 -7.34
C GLU A 9 -9.67 11.27 -8.39
N ALA A 10 -8.44 10.97 -7.97
CA ALA A 10 -7.47 10.34 -8.85
C ALA A 10 -7.76 8.86 -9.10
N GLY A 11 -8.55 8.17 -8.27
CA GLY A 11 -8.75 6.72 -8.35
C GLY A 11 -7.49 5.93 -7.97
N THR A 12 -6.71 6.44 -7.02
CA THR A 12 -5.45 5.84 -6.58
C THR A 12 -5.45 5.54 -5.09
N VAL A 13 -4.61 4.60 -4.67
CA VAL A 13 -4.23 4.42 -3.26
C VAL A 13 -2.73 4.55 -3.18
N THR A 14 -2.27 5.40 -2.27
CA THR A 14 -0.87 5.48 -1.90
C THR A 14 -0.63 4.71 -0.62
N ALA A 15 0.44 3.92 -0.60
CA ALA A 15 0.92 3.25 0.60
C ALA A 15 2.30 3.80 0.99
N TRP A 16 2.52 4.02 2.29
CA TRP A 16 3.82 4.37 2.84
C TRP A 16 4.25 3.40 3.92
N PHE A 17 5.52 3.00 3.88
CA PHE A 17 6.15 2.24 4.95
C PHE A 17 6.87 3.19 5.90
N PHE A 18 6.67 2.95 7.20
CA PHE A 18 7.35 3.68 8.26
C PHE A 18 8.07 2.74 9.22
N LYS A 19 9.11 3.29 9.84
CA LYS A 19 9.73 2.72 11.03
C LYS A 19 8.73 2.67 12.21
N PRO A 20 9.05 1.93 13.29
CA PRO A 20 8.21 1.93 14.49
C PRO A 20 7.88 3.35 14.97
N HIS A 21 6.68 3.54 15.52
CA HIS A 21 6.17 4.84 16.00
C HIS A 21 6.09 5.95 14.92
N MET A 22 6.05 5.57 13.63
CA MET A 22 5.94 6.52 12.51
C MET A 22 7.06 7.58 12.48
N GLU A 23 8.21 7.30 13.11
CA GLU A 23 9.27 8.29 13.29
C GLU A 23 9.86 8.80 11.96
N ARG A 24 9.92 7.92 10.95
CA ARG A 24 10.54 8.15 9.64
C ARG A 24 10.00 7.15 8.61
N TYR A 25 10.07 7.55 7.34
CA TYR A 25 9.88 6.66 6.21
C TYR A 25 10.88 5.49 6.23
N LEU A 26 10.40 4.33 5.83
CA LEU A 26 11.14 3.09 5.76
C LEU A 26 11.19 2.62 4.31
N ARG A 27 12.35 2.73 3.67
CA ARG A 27 12.55 2.12 2.35
C ARG A 27 12.56 0.60 2.46
N ILE A 28 11.92 -0.05 1.51
CA ILE A 28 11.91 -1.51 1.38
C ILE A 28 12.36 -1.92 -0.02
N LYS A 29 12.93 -3.12 -0.10
CA LYS A 29 13.36 -3.70 -1.37
C LYS A 29 12.20 -4.44 -2.02
N ALA A 30 11.43 -3.72 -2.84
CA ALA A 30 10.33 -4.27 -3.63
C ALA A 30 10.03 -3.36 -4.83
N GLU A 31 9.79 -3.95 -5.99
CA GLU A 31 9.28 -3.22 -7.17
C GLU A 31 7.75 -3.05 -7.10
N SER A 32 7.07 -4.01 -6.47
CA SER A 32 5.65 -3.94 -6.21
C SER A 32 5.22 -4.90 -5.08
N PHE A 33 4.00 -4.71 -4.57
CA PHE A 33 3.29 -5.71 -3.77
C PHE A 33 1.79 -5.66 -4.07
N ALA A 34 1.05 -6.65 -3.59
CA ALA A 34 -0.39 -6.75 -3.82
C ALA A 34 -1.18 -6.60 -2.53
N VAL A 35 -2.35 -6.00 -2.64
CA VAL A 35 -3.41 -5.99 -1.63
C VAL A 35 -4.67 -6.55 -2.28
N LEU A 36 -5.41 -7.33 -1.53
CA LEU A 36 -6.69 -7.89 -1.93
C LEU A 36 -7.79 -7.17 -1.17
N ALA A 37 -8.59 -6.35 -1.87
CA ALA A 37 -9.73 -5.65 -1.30
C ALA A 37 -10.99 -6.52 -1.43
N LYS A 38 -11.73 -6.67 -0.34
CA LYS A 38 -13.02 -7.36 -0.31
C LYS A 38 -14.12 -6.38 -0.67
N LEU A 39 -14.77 -6.63 -1.79
CA LEU A 39 -15.91 -5.88 -2.30
C LEU A 39 -17.20 -6.70 -2.16
N PRO A 40 -18.39 -6.08 -2.20
CA PRO A 40 -19.66 -6.82 -2.12
C PRO A 40 -19.78 -7.94 -3.17
N ASP A 41 -19.27 -7.69 -4.38
CA ASP A 41 -19.38 -8.60 -5.52
C ASP A 41 -18.15 -9.51 -5.72
N GLY A 42 -17.20 -9.51 -4.78
CA GLY A 42 -16.02 -10.37 -4.84
C GLY A 42 -14.75 -9.73 -4.29
N GLU A 43 -13.61 -10.08 -4.88
CA GLU A 43 -12.31 -9.56 -4.47
C GLU A 43 -11.65 -8.79 -5.61
N ALA A 44 -11.06 -7.64 -5.30
CA ALA A 44 -10.31 -6.83 -6.22
C ALA A 44 -8.83 -6.76 -5.82
N ARG A 45 -7.94 -7.04 -6.77
CA ARG A 45 -6.49 -6.93 -6.56
C ARG A 45 -6.01 -5.52 -6.85
N LEU A 46 -5.39 -4.90 -5.85
CA LEU A 46 -4.63 -3.65 -5.96
C LEU A 46 -3.15 -3.98 -6.06
N THR A 47 -2.52 -3.65 -7.18
CA THR A 47 -1.07 -3.79 -7.36
C THR A 47 -0.41 -2.45 -7.07
N PHE A 48 0.34 -2.38 -5.98
CA PHE A 48 1.07 -1.21 -5.54
C PHE A 48 2.46 -1.21 -6.17
N ALA A 49 2.72 -0.29 -7.09
CA ALA A 49 4.01 -0.13 -7.75
C ALA A 49 4.91 0.84 -6.99
N ALA A 50 6.20 0.53 -6.92
CA ALA A 50 7.20 1.38 -6.27
C ALA A 50 7.31 2.75 -6.95
N VAL A 51 7.33 3.82 -6.15
CA VAL A 51 7.51 5.19 -6.63
C VAL A 51 8.93 5.65 -6.32
N ALA A 52 9.68 6.05 -7.34
CA ALA A 52 10.97 6.70 -7.17
C ALA A 52 10.80 8.16 -6.76
N ASN A 53 11.72 8.68 -5.95
CA ASN A 53 11.76 10.08 -5.56
C ASN A 53 13.20 10.59 -5.63
N ALA A 54 13.51 11.39 -6.65
CA ALA A 54 14.85 11.91 -6.88
C ALA A 54 15.31 12.86 -5.76
N GLY A 55 14.39 13.58 -5.11
CA GLY A 55 14.70 14.53 -4.04
C GLY A 55 15.16 13.84 -2.74
N THR A 56 14.71 12.61 -2.51
CA THR A 56 15.15 11.79 -1.37
C THR A 56 16.19 10.73 -1.78
N GLY A 57 16.37 10.48 -3.07
CA GLY A 57 17.21 9.42 -3.61
C GLY A 57 16.57 8.02 -3.49
N GLU A 58 15.25 7.94 -3.50
CA GLU A 58 14.51 6.67 -3.58
C GLU A 58 14.37 6.22 -5.04
N THR A 59 14.44 4.91 -5.27
CA THR A 59 14.34 4.31 -6.61
C THR A 59 13.24 3.26 -6.67
N VAL A 60 12.81 2.88 -7.88
CA VAL A 60 12.04 1.64 -8.07
C VAL A 60 12.86 0.49 -7.50
N GLY A 61 12.24 -0.38 -6.69
CA GLY A 61 12.95 -1.44 -5.97
C GLY A 61 13.64 -1.02 -4.66
N ASP A 62 13.64 0.26 -4.30
CA ASP A 62 14.17 0.77 -3.03
C ASP A 62 13.51 2.11 -2.63
N THR A 63 12.28 2.01 -2.13
CA THR A 63 11.44 3.16 -1.79
C THR A 63 10.57 2.86 -0.59
N SER A 64 10.07 3.91 0.05
CA SER A 64 9.07 3.86 1.10
C SER A 64 7.65 4.07 0.58
N GLN A 65 7.48 4.53 -0.66
CA GLN A 65 6.18 4.90 -1.23
C GLN A 65 5.81 4.00 -2.40
N PHE A 66 4.55 3.55 -2.40
CA PHE A 66 3.99 2.75 -3.47
C PHE A 66 2.60 3.26 -3.83
N VAL A 67 2.20 3.12 -5.10
CA VAL A 67 0.88 3.57 -5.57
C VAL A 67 0.20 2.46 -6.36
N ALA A 68 -1.07 2.24 -6.07
CA ALA A 68 -1.98 1.44 -6.87
C ALA A 68 -3.04 2.34 -7.51
N ARG A 69 -3.52 1.96 -8.69
CA ARG A 69 -4.67 2.60 -9.34
C ARG A 69 -5.80 1.59 -9.49
N ALA A 70 -7.02 2.02 -9.19
CA ALA A 70 -8.21 1.23 -9.45
C ALA A 70 -9.44 2.13 -9.58
N ASP A 71 -10.19 1.96 -10.67
CA ASP A 71 -11.33 2.83 -10.96
C ASP A 71 -12.47 2.70 -9.94
N TRP A 72 -12.60 1.53 -9.30
CA TRP A 72 -13.62 1.29 -8.26
C TRP A 72 -13.37 2.02 -6.94
N LEU A 73 -12.16 2.58 -6.74
CA LEU A 73 -11.87 3.40 -5.55
C LEU A 73 -12.67 4.71 -5.56
N ALA A 74 -13.02 5.21 -6.75
CA ALA A 74 -13.91 6.35 -6.88
C ALA A 74 -15.30 5.96 -6.34
N GLY A 75 -15.65 6.52 -5.18
CA GLY A 75 -16.92 6.23 -4.49
C GLY A 75 -16.89 5.06 -3.51
N ALA A 76 -15.76 4.37 -3.34
CA ALA A 76 -15.62 3.33 -2.31
C ALA A 76 -15.53 3.98 -0.92
N GLY A 77 -16.60 3.88 -0.12
CA GLY A 77 -16.67 4.49 1.22
C GLY A 77 -15.78 3.78 2.26
N SER A 78 -15.79 2.45 2.27
CA SER A 78 -14.96 1.61 3.14
C SER A 78 -14.85 0.21 2.55
N PHE A 79 -13.72 -0.45 2.74
CA PHE A 79 -13.54 -1.85 2.36
C PHE A 79 -12.54 -2.52 3.29
N ASP A 80 -12.73 -3.82 3.50
CA ASP A 80 -11.73 -4.65 4.14
C ASP A 80 -10.69 -5.08 3.12
N ALA A 81 -9.46 -5.27 3.57
CA ALA A 81 -8.37 -5.65 2.71
C ALA A 81 -7.42 -6.61 3.42
N VAL A 82 -6.71 -7.41 2.63
CA VAL A 82 -5.65 -8.29 3.09
C VAL A 82 -4.40 -8.01 2.28
N LEU A 83 -3.29 -7.76 2.96
CA LEU A 83 -1.95 -7.82 2.39
C LEU A 83 -1.46 -9.27 2.48
N PRO A 84 -1.45 -10.03 1.36
CA PRO A 84 -1.18 -11.47 1.41
C PRO A 84 0.25 -11.75 1.82
N GLU A 85 1.19 -10.97 1.26
CA GLU A 85 2.61 -11.06 1.56
C GLU A 85 3.31 -9.72 1.29
N VAL A 86 4.22 -9.33 2.19
CA VAL A 86 5.23 -8.29 1.92
C VAL A 86 6.54 -8.63 2.61
N SER A 87 7.65 -8.37 1.94
CA SER A 87 8.99 -8.51 2.52
C SER A 87 9.52 -7.15 2.96
N VAL A 88 9.80 -7.01 4.26
CA VAL A 88 10.34 -5.77 4.85
C VAL A 88 11.62 -6.13 5.59
N ARG A 89 12.76 -5.64 5.08
CA ARG A 89 14.11 -5.87 5.67
C ARG A 89 14.41 -7.36 5.96
N GLY A 90 14.08 -8.23 5.02
CA GLY A 90 14.31 -9.68 5.14
C GLY A 90 13.31 -10.42 6.03
N THR A 91 12.37 -9.71 6.68
CA THR A 91 11.23 -10.32 7.37
C THR A 91 10.04 -10.37 6.44
N VAL A 92 9.43 -11.54 6.31
CA VAL A 92 8.23 -11.73 5.49
C VAL A 92 6.98 -11.66 6.37
N TYR A 93 6.10 -10.72 6.07
CA TYR A 93 4.81 -10.55 6.72
C TYR A 93 3.73 -11.13 5.81
N ARG A 94 2.74 -11.82 6.38
CA ARG A 94 1.69 -12.51 5.62
C ARG A 94 0.32 -12.31 6.23
N ASN A 95 -0.70 -12.30 5.38
CA ASN A 95 -2.11 -12.24 5.75
C ASN A 95 -2.44 -11.10 6.73
N ILE A 96 -1.87 -9.91 6.48
CA ILE A 96 -2.13 -8.75 7.33
C ILE A 96 -3.45 -8.13 6.86
N ALA A 97 -4.50 -8.27 7.67
CA ALA A 97 -5.80 -7.68 7.39
C ALA A 97 -5.85 -6.23 7.85
N PHE A 98 -6.51 -5.36 7.11
CA PHE A 98 -6.76 -3.97 7.48
C PHE A 98 -8.07 -3.48 6.89
N ASN A 99 -8.62 -2.40 7.41
CA ASN A 99 -9.82 -1.79 6.84
C ASN A 99 -9.53 -0.36 6.41
N TYR A 100 -10.04 0.04 5.25
CA TYR A 100 -10.06 1.42 4.83
C TYR A 100 -11.33 2.13 5.37
N PRO A 101 -11.26 3.40 5.85
CA PRO A 101 -10.07 4.25 5.98
C PRO A 101 -9.29 4.11 7.30
N LYS A 102 -9.70 3.22 8.22
CA LYS A 102 -9.15 3.24 9.59
C LYS A 102 -7.72 2.71 9.72
N GLY A 103 -7.21 1.96 8.74
CA GLY A 103 -5.87 1.38 8.74
C GLY A 103 -5.70 0.20 9.71
N ASN A 104 -4.48 -0.34 9.82
CA ASN A 104 -4.04 -1.29 10.85
C ASN A 104 -2.71 -0.82 11.45
#